data_AF-A0A830C4Z9-F1
#
_entry.id   AF-A0A830C4Z9-F1
#
_cell.length_a   1.000
_cell.length_b   1.000
_cell.length_c   1.000
_cell.angle_alpha   90.00
_cell.angle_beta   90.00
_cell.angle_gamma   90.00
#
_symmetry.space_group_name_H-M   'P 1'
#
loop_
_entity.id
_entity.type
_entity.pdbx_description
1 polymer ?
#
loop_
_entity_poly.entity_id
_entity_poly.type
_entity_poly.pdbx_seq_one_letter_code
_entity_poly.pdbx_strand_id
1 'polypeptide(L)'
;MVSSQTSESVHAFFEDYIHHGSTLKQFVEQYAVALSTTIQKESKADFDSNNKVVKCVSQFRWEKQFVDVYTHSILEKVQLEIRRVMHCHLITPDG
;
A
#
# COMPACT_ATOMS: atom_id res chain seq x y z
N MET A 1 -19.63 -19.41 -12.95
CA MET A 1 -19.37 -18.01 -13.36
C MET A 1 -18.07 -17.61 -12.67
N VAL A 2 -16.99 -17.45 -13.42
CA VAL A 2 -15.75 -16.83 -12.92
C VAL A 2 -16.01 -15.33 -12.96
N SER A 3 -16.11 -14.71 -11.80
CA SER A 3 -16.30 -13.27 -11.66
C SER A 3 -15.06 -12.53 -12.13
N SER A 4 -15.24 -11.60 -13.07
CA SER A 4 -14.23 -10.75 -13.72
C SER A 4 -13.50 -9.74 -12.81
N GLN A 5 -13.27 -10.04 -11.52
CA GLN A 5 -12.48 -9.13 -10.66
C GLN A 5 -11.07 -8.91 -11.21
N THR A 6 -10.53 -9.88 -11.94
CA THR A 6 -9.25 -9.75 -12.65
C THR A 6 -9.34 -8.83 -13.87
N SER A 7 -10.48 -8.76 -14.57
CA SER A 7 -10.60 -7.88 -15.73
C SER A 7 -10.78 -6.42 -15.33
N GLU A 8 -11.42 -6.14 -14.19
CA GLU A 8 -11.52 -4.78 -13.65
C GLU A 8 -10.13 -4.24 -13.30
N SER A 9 -9.29 -5.06 -12.67
CA SER A 9 -7.90 -4.72 -12.34
C SER A 9 -7.04 -4.48 -13.59
N VAL A 10 -7.20 -5.30 -14.64
CA VAL A 10 -6.48 -5.11 -15.91
C VAL A 10 -6.98 -3.87 -16.64
N HIS A 11 -8.28 -3.58 -16.58
CA HIS A 11 -8.84 -2.38 -17.21
C HIS A 11 -8.32 -1.09 -16.55
N ALA A 12 -8.33 -1.02 -15.22
CA ALA A 12 -7.85 0.14 -14.47
C ALA A 12 -6.36 0.45 -14.73
N PHE A 13 -5.54 -0.58 -14.99
CA PHE A 13 -4.13 -0.39 -15.36
C PHE A 13 -3.97 0.34 -16.70
N PHE A 14 -4.90 0.14 -17.64
CA PHE A 14 -4.82 0.62 -19.02
C PHE A 14 -5.77 1.79 -19.33
N GLU A 15 -6.65 2.19 -18.42
CA GLU A 15 -7.65 3.25 -18.65
C GLU A 15 -7.04 4.56 -19.19
N ASP A 16 -5.88 4.95 -18.65
CA ASP A 16 -5.19 6.19 -19.04
C ASP A 16 -4.38 6.06 -20.35
N TYR A 17 -4.26 4.86 -20.90
CA TYR A 17 -3.29 4.53 -21.95
C TYR A 17 -3.92 3.98 -23.23
N ILE A 18 -5.04 3.26 -23.12
CA ILE A 18 -5.71 2.56 -24.23
C ILE A 18 -7.19 2.90 -24.21
N HIS A 19 -7.72 3.22 -25.38
CA HIS A 19 -9.12 3.60 -25.56
C HIS A 19 -9.79 2.70 -26.62
N HIS A 20 -11.12 2.72 -26.64
CA HIS A 20 -11.87 2.03 -27.69
C HIS A 20 -11.49 2.59 -29.07
N GLY A 21 -10.84 1.78 -29.90
CA GLY A 21 -10.34 2.18 -31.22
C GLY A 21 -8.81 2.34 -31.31
N SER A 22 -8.06 2.12 -30.23
CA SER A 22 -6.60 2.05 -30.29
C SER A 22 -6.13 0.93 -31.23
N THR A 23 -5.15 1.26 -32.09
CA THR A 23 -4.49 0.25 -32.94
C THR A 23 -3.55 -0.63 -32.13
N LEU A 24 -3.23 -1.83 -32.65
CA LEU A 24 -2.27 -2.74 -32.01
C LEU A 24 -0.88 -2.08 -31.82
N LYS A 25 -0.47 -1.23 -32.77
CA LYS A 25 0.79 -0.50 -32.66
C LYS A 25 0.78 0.46 -31.46
N GLN A 26 -0.28 1.25 -31.31
CA GLN A 26 -0.45 2.16 -30.18
C GLN A 26 -0.53 1.42 -28.85
N PHE A 27 -1.17 0.25 -28.83
CA PHE A 27 -1.19 -0.62 -27.65
C PHE A 27 0.23 -0.99 -27.21
N VAL A 28 1.08 -1.46 -28.13
CA VAL A 28 2.45 -1.87 -27.80
C VAL A 28 3.30 -0.68 -27.34
N GLU A 29 3.17 0.47 -27.99
CA GLU A 29 3.88 1.70 -27.60
C GLU A 29 3.47 2.16 -26.19
N GLN A 30 2.16 2.17 -25.90
CA GLN A 30 1.64 2.61 -24.61
C GLN A 30 1.85 1.59 -23.49
N TYR A 31 1.95 0.30 -23.82
CA TYR A 31 2.26 -0.75 -22.83
C TYR A 31 3.60 -0.50 -22.13
N ALA A 32 4.65 -0.14 -22.89
CA ALA A 32 5.95 0.17 -22.32
C ALA A 32 5.91 1.40 -21.40
N VAL A 33 5.10 2.41 -21.76
CA VAL A 33 4.91 3.62 -20.96
C VAL A 33 4.15 3.33 -19.66
N ALA A 34 3.06 2.56 -19.75
CA ALA A 34 2.26 2.14 -18.60
C ALA A 34 3.10 1.30 -17.61
N LEU A 35 3.90 0.37 -18.14
CA LEU A 35 4.80 -0.46 -17.35
C LEU A 35 5.87 0.38 -16.63
N SER A 36 6.54 1.28 -17.34
CA SER A 36 7.56 2.16 -16.76
C SER A 36 6.98 3.09 -15.68
N THR A 37 5.80 3.65 -15.94
CA THR A 37 5.11 4.52 -14.99
C THR A 37 4.74 3.77 -13.72
N THR A 38 4.28 2.52 -13.85
CA THR A 38 3.95 1.67 -12.71
C THR A 38 5.19 1.34 -11.87
N ILE A 39 6.28 0.92 -12.51
CA ILE A 39 7.56 0.65 -11.82
C ILE A 39 8.05 1.91 -11.09
N GLN A 40 7.97 3.08 -11.71
CA GLN A 40 8.35 4.34 -11.05
C GLN A 40 7.47 4.68 -9.87
N LYS A 41 6.15 4.48 -9.97
CA LYS A 41 5.20 4.70 -8.87
C LYS A 41 5.49 3.75 -7.69
N GLU A 42 5.73 2.47 -7.97
CA GLU A 42 6.09 1.47 -6.96
C GLU A 42 7.44 1.80 -6.31
N SER A 43 8.47 2.09 -7.11
CA SER A 43 9.79 2.47 -6.60
C SER A 43 9.74 3.73 -5.72
N LYS A 44 8.93 4.72 -6.09
CA LYS A 44 8.71 5.90 -5.26
C LYS A 44 7.98 5.54 -3.96
N ALA A 45 6.94 4.71 -4.02
CA ALA A 45 6.22 4.27 -2.84
C ALA A 45 7.13 3.49 -1.87
N ASP A 46 8.00 2.63 -2.40
CA ASP A 46 9.00 1.89 -1.63
C ASP A 46 10.01 2.84 -1.00
N PHE A 47 10.52 3.81 -1.76
CA PHE A 47 11.43 4.83 -1.25
C PHE A 47 10.77 5.65 -0.14
N ASP A 48 9.54 6.12 -0.35
CA ASP A 48 8.79 6.89 0.64
C ASP A 48 8.46 6.06 1.90
N SER A 49 8.22 4.75 1.74
CA SER A 49 8.01 3.83 2.86
C SER A 49 9.31 3.60 3.64
N ASN A 50 10.44 3.40 2.94
CA ASN A 50 11.72 3.06 3.55
C ASN A 50 12.44 4.29 4.15
N ASN A 51 12.23 5.47 3.58
CA ASN A 51 12.87 6.71 4.03
C ASN A 51 12.12 7.41 5.19
N LYS A 52 10.93 6.92 5.55
CA LYS A 52 10.20 7.40 6.73
C LYS A 52 10.64 6.62 7.97
N VAL A 53 11.29 7.32 8.89
CA VAL A 53 11.54 6.77 10.24
C VAL A 53 10.21 6.66 10.98
N VAL A 54 9.67 5.45 11.05
CA VAL A 54 8.44 5.17 11.81
C VAL A 54 8.77 5.24 13.30
N LYS A 55 8.25 6.28 13.97
CA LYS A 55 8.30 6.34 15.44
C LYS A 55 7.26 5.40 16.02
N CYS A 56 7.71 4.46 16.85
CA CYS A 56 6.84 3.61 17.65
C CYS A 56 5.96 4.48 18.57
N VAL A 57 4.65 4.19 18.63
CA VAL A 57 3.71 4.90 19.50
C VAL A 57 3.82 4.41 20.94
N SER A 58 4.35 3.21 21.16
CA SER A 58 4.63 2.69 22.50
C SER A 58 6.14 2.49 22.74
N GLN A 59 6.50 2.16 23.98
CA GLN A 59 7.87 1.78 24.35
C GLN A 59 8.08 0.26 24.33
N PHE A 60 7.15 -0.50 23.74
CA PHE A 60 7.25 -1.95 23.69
C PHE A 60 8.41 -2.38 22.80
N ARG A 61 9.35 -3.16 23.36
CA ARG A 61 10.54 -3.61 22.62
C ARG A 61 10.21 -4.47 21.40
N TRP A 62 9.09 -5.19 21.43
CA TRP A 62 8.65 -6.03 20.32
C TRP A 62 8.19 -5.21 19.11
N GLU A 63 7.78 -3.96 19.30
CA GLU A 63 7.28 -3.08 18.23
C GLU A 63 8.37 -2.78 17.19
N LYS A 64 9.64 -2.75 17.62
CA LYS A 64 10.79 -2.64 16.71
C LYS A 64 10.90 -3.79 15.73
N GLN A 65 10.54 -5.01 16.14
CA GLN A 65 10.57 -6.16 15.23
C GLN A 65 9.56 -6.01 14.09
N PHE A 66 8.44 -5.34 14.34
CA PHE A 66 7.47 -5.05 13.28
C PHE A 66 8.05 -4.01 12.31
N VAL A 67 8.77 -3.01 12.81
CA VAL A 67 9.39 -1.96 11.97
C VAL A 67 10.36 -2.56 10.96
N ASP A 68 11.11 -3.58 11.37
CA ASP A 68 12.13 -4.22 10.53
C ASP A 68 11.54 -5.22 9.51
N VAL A 69 10.34 -5.75 9.76
CA VAL A 69 9.74 -6.86 8.97
C VAL A 69 8.62 -6.39 8.06
N TYR A 70 7.89 -5.34 8.43
CA TYR A 70 6.68 -4.92 7.73
C TYR A 70 6.82 -3.58 7.02
N THR A 71 6.05 -3.42 5.95
CA THR A 71 5.92 -2.14 5.25
C THR A 71 5.26 -1.08 6.13
N HIS A 72 5.49 0.19 5.80
CA HIS A 72 4.92 1.33 6.53
C HIS A 72 3.39 1.24 6.68
N SER A 73 2.69 0.80 5.64
CA SER A 73 1.22 0.69 5.65
C SER A 73 0.69 -0.38 6.60
N ILE A 74 1.43 -1.47 6.81
CA ILE A 74 1.09 -2.49 7.79
C ILE A 74 1.40 -1.98 9.20
N LEU A 75 2.52 -1.28 9.37
CA LEU A 75 2.88 -0.67 10.64
C LEU A 75 1.84 0.32 11.13
N GLU A 76 1.34 1.22 10.28
CA GLU A 76 0.28 2.17 10.66
C GLU A 76 -0.96 1.49 11.24
N LYS A 77 -1.36 0.34 10.70
CA LYS A 77 -2.49 -0.44 11.23
C LYS A 77 -2.18 -1.01 12.61
N VAL A 78 -0.99 -1.57 12.80
CA VAL A 78 -0.54 -2.09 14.10
C VAL A 78 -0.48 -0.98 15.15
N GLN A 79 0.10 0.19 14.80
CA GLN A 79 0.18 1.37 15.66
C GLN A 79 -1.21 1.87 16.09
N LEU A 80 -2.18 1.84 15.17
CA LEU A 80 -3.57 2.22 15.46
C LEU A 80 -4.21 1.29 16.50
N GLU A 81 -4.03 -0.02 16.35
CA GLU A 81 -4.57 -1.01 17.30
C GLU A 81 -3.89 -0.91 18.67
N ILE A 82 -2.56 -0.72 18.72
CA ILE A 82 -1.84 -0.47 19.98
C ILE A 82 -2.42 0.77 20.70
N ARG A 83 -2.65 1.86 19.97
CA ARG A 83 -3.26 3.09 20.53
C ARG A 83 -4.65 2.83 21.09
N ARG A 84 -5.49 2.06 20.40
CA ARG A 84 -6.83 1.68 20.86
C ARG A 84 -6.76 0.87 22.15
N VAL A 85 -5.89 -0.14 22.20
CA VAL A 85 -5.71 -0.99 23.39
C VAL A 85 -5.21 -0.18 24.59
N MET A 86 -4.25 0.73 24.38
CA MET A 86 -3.77 1.62 25.44
C MET A 86 -4.86 2.56 25.94
N HIS A 87 -5.69 3.10 25.04
CA HIS A 87 -6.81 3.96 25.43
C HIS A 87 -7.88 3.20 26.22
N CYS A 88 -8.17 1.95 25.87
CA CYS A 88 -9.10 1.10 26.62
C CYS A 88 -8.58 0.70 28.01
N HIS A 89 -7.27 0.49 28.17
CA HIS A 89 -6.67 0.15 29.47
C HIS A 89 -6.67 1.31 30.49
N LEU A 90 -6.81 2.56 30.04
CA LEU A 90 -6.96 3.72 30.93
C LEU A 90 -8.41 3.92 31.44
N ILE A 91 -9.35 3.08 30.98
CA ILE A 91 -10.77 3.10 31.37
C ILE A 91 -11.15 1.77 32.01
N THR A 92 -10.30 1.23 32.88
CA THR A 92 -10.78 0.33 33.93
C THR A 92 -11.13 1.21 35.13
N PRO A 93 -12.41 1.35 35.52
CA PRO A 93 -12.72 2.00 36.78
C PRO A 93 -12.11 1.14 37.88
N ASP A 94 -11.16 1.74 38.61
CA ASP A 94 -10.70 1.19 39.87
C ASP A 94 -11.92 0.87 40.73
N GLY A 95 -11.98 -0.37 41.23
CA GLY A 95 -13.06 -0.87 42.09
C GLY A 95 -13.17 -0.11 43.40
#